data_AF-A0A6A7S018-F1
#
_entry.id   AF-A0A6A7S018-F1
#
_cell.length_a   1.000
_cell.length_b   1.000
_cell.length_c   1.000
_cell.angle_alpha   90.00
_cell.angle_beta   90.00
_cell.angle_gamma   90.00
#
_symmetry.space_group_name_H-M   'P 1'
#
loop_
_entity.id
_entity.type
_entity.pdbx_description
1 polymer ?
#
loop_
_entity_poly.entity_id
_entity_poly.type
_entity_poly.pdbx_seq_one_letter_code
_entity_poly.pdbx_strand_id
1 'polypeptide(L)'
;MLSACHHRIEAQCATLRRLVPHLLARGVDDEARAVANKLIAFFDTAAMQHHADEENDLFPALIESMAGSDAICLRQMIDGLTADHRTLEACWQQLRGVLERIAAGECVPLLADAVEVLAACHERHMEREERELLPMAARLLSDEDLARLEHAMRGRR
;
A
#
# COMPACT_ATOMS: atom_id res chain seq x y z
N MET A 1 1.49 -13.81 -3.52
CA MET A 1 2.42 -12.67 -3.80
C MET A 1 1.99 -11.33 -3.16
N LEU A 2 0.70 -11.05 -3.03
CA LEU A 2 0.16 -9.81 -2.42
C LEU A 2 0.44 -9.69 -0.91
N SER A 3 0.16 -10.73 -0.12
CA SER A 3 0.49 -10.74 1.32
C SER A 3 1.99 -10.51 1.64
N ALA A 4 2.90 -10.97 0.77
CA ALA A 4 4.32 -10.65 0.92
C ALA A 4 4.64 -9.16 0.65
N CYS A 5 3.82 -8.47 -0.15
CA CYS A 5 3.89 -7.02 -0.32
C CYS A 5 3.39 -6.30 0.93
N HIS A 6 2.32 -6.78 1.58
CA HIS A 6 1.80 -6.21 2.82
C HIS A 6 2.87 -6.13 3.91
N HIS A 7 3.61 -7.22 4.14
CA HIS A 7 4.72 -7.21 5.10
C HIS A 7 5.81 -6.17 4.77
N ARG A 8 6.03 -5.89 3.49
CA ARG A 8 6.98 -4.83 3.09
C ARG A 8 6.40 -3.45 3.39
N ILE A 9 5.12 -3.23 3.11
CA ILE A 9 4.42 -1.99 3.42
C ILE A 9 4.44 -1.73 4.93
N GLU A 10 4.09 -2.74 5.75
CA GLU A 10 4.17 -2.68 7.22
C GLU A 10 5.57 -2.27 7.70
N ALA A 11 6.62 -2.88 7.14
CA ALA A 11 7.99 -2.55 7.49
C ALA A 11 8.38 -1.10 7.13
N GLN A 12 7.86 -0.57 6.03
CA GLN A 12 8.08 0.83 5.66
C GLN A 12 7.25 1.80 6.51
N CYS A 13 6.01 1.47 6.86
CA CYS A 13 5.23 2.23 7.84
C CYS A 13 5.96 2.29 9.19
N ALA A 14 6.50 1.17 9.68
CA ALA A 14 7.33 1.14 10.89
C ALA A 14 8.63 1.97 10.76
N THR A 15 9.20 2.03 9.56
CA THR A 15 10.38 2.88 9.29
C THR A 15 10.02 4.36 9.31
N LEU A 16 8.89 4.74 8.71
CA LEU A 16 8.37 6.10 8.74
C LEU A 16 8.08 6.56 10.18
N ARG A 17 7.46 5.71 11.00
CA ARG A 17 7.23 5.96 12.44
C ARG A 17 8.52 6.22 13.21
N ARG A 18 9.58 5.46 12.92
CA ARG A 18 10.90 5.61 13.56
C ARG A 18 11.65 6.86 13.11
N LEU A 19 11.38 7.37 11.90
CA LEU A 19 12.00 8.59 11.40
C LEU A 19 11.61 9.82 12.23
N VAL A 20 10.37 9.87 12.74
CA VAL A 20 9.87 10.99 13.56
C VAL A 20 10.73 11.24 14.81
N PRO A 21 10.92 10.28 15.74
CA PRO A 21 11.78 10.48 16.91
C PRO A 21 13.25 10.65 16.55
N HIS A 22 13.73 10.06 15.44
CA HIS A 22 15.10 10.28 14.95
C HIS A 22 15.34 11.74 14.60
N LEU A 23 14.44 12.35 13.82
CA LEU A 23 14.51 13.76 13.44
C LEU A 23 14.48 14.68 14.67
N LEU A 24 13.68 14.35 15.69
CA LEU A 24 13.63 15.14 16.93
C LEU A 24 14.94 15.05 17.73
N ALA A 25 15.58 13.89 17.75
CA ALA A 25 16.79 13.66 18.55
C ALA A 25 18.09 14.07 17.86
N ARG A 26 18.17 13.91 16.53
CA ARG A 26 19.41 14.06 15.74
C ARG A 26 19.33 15.17 14.69
N GLY A 27 18.14 15.66 14.38
CA GLY A 27 17.92 16.53 13.23
C GLY A 27 18.02 15.78 11.90
N VAL A 28 18.21 16.52 10.82
CA VAL A 28 18.33 15.95 9.47
C VAL A 28 19.80 15.61 9.20
N ASP A 29 20.20 14.40 9.60
CA ASP A 29 21.52 13.83 9.32
C ASP A 29 21.50 12.94 8.05
N ASP A 30 22.66 12.39 7.68
CA ASP A 30 22.78 11.55 6.48
C ASP A 30 21.92 10.27 6.56
N GLU A 31 21.69 9.76 7.77
CA GLU A 31 20.79 8.62 7.99
C GLU A 31 19.33 9.01 7.70
N ALA A 32 18.85 10.13 8.25
CA ALA A 32 17.51 10.63 7.99
C ALA A 32 17.27 10.87 6.49
N ARG A 33 18.26 11.45 5.80
CA ARG A 33 18.22 11.69 4.35
C ARG A 33 18.16 10.39 3.56
N ALA A 34 18.97 9.40 3.93
CA ALA A 34 18.97 8.09 3.28
C ALA A 34 17.65 7.34 3.51
N VAL A 35 17.09 7.41 4.71
CA VAL A 35 15.78 6.81 5.04
C VAL A 35 14.66 7.48 4.25
N ALA A 36 14.63 8.82 4.19
CA ALA A 36 13.63 9.55 3.42
C ALA A 36 13.65 9.16 1.93
N ASN A 37 14.82 9.10 1.30
CA ASN A 37 14.96 8.66 -0.09
C ASN A 37 14.47 7.22 -0.32
N LYS A 38 14.77 6.30 0.61
CA LYS A 38 14.30 4.91 0.53
C LYS A 38 12.79 4.80 0.65
N LEU A 39 12.19 5.54 1.58
CA LEU A 39 10.74 5.59 1.77
C LEU A 39 10.06 6.14 0.51
N ILE A 40 10.57 7.24 -0.05
CA ILE A 40 10.05 7.81 -1.31
C ILE A 40 10.10 6.78 -2.44
N ALA A 41 11.28 6.19 -2.67
CA ALA A 41 11.45 5.20 -3.73
C ALA A 41 10.50 4.00 -3.57
N PHE A 42 10.28 3.55 -2.33
CA PHE A 42 9.38 2.43 -2.06
C PHE A 42 7.91 2.76 -2.35
N PHE A 43 7.38 3.84 -1.77
CA PHE A 43 5.96 4.16 -1.90
C PHE A 43 5.62 4.66 -3.32
N ASP A 44 6.53 5.34 -4.01
CA ASP A 44 6.34 5.76 -5.41
C ASP A 44 6.37 4.58 -6.40
N THR A 45 6.82 3.39 -5.99
CA THR A 45 6.92 2.21 -6.86
C THR A 45 6.11 1.02 -6.33
N ALA A 46 6.59 0.37 -5.29
CA ALA A 46 6.07 -0.91 -4.82
C ALA A 46 4.61 -0.81 -4.31
N ALA A 47 4.26 0.27 -3.61
CA ALA A 47 2.88 0.48 -3.13
C ALA A 47 1.92 0.76 -4.30
N MET A 48 2.33 1.59 -5.27
CA MET A 48 1.53 1.85 -6.47
C MET A 48 1.36 0.61 -7.35
N GLN A 49 2.41 -0.19 -7.50
CA GLN A 49 2.36 -1.45 -8.23
C GLN A 49 1.43 -2.47 -7.56
N HIS A 50 1.39 -2.50 -6.23
CA HIS A 50 0.49 -3.36 -5.48
C HIS A 50 -0.99 -3.04 -5.74
N HIS A 51 -1.38 -1.77 -5.59
CA HIS A 51 -2.77 -1.37 -5.91
C HIS A 51 -3.09 -1.62 -7.40
N ALA A 52 -2.11 -1.43 -8.30
CA ALA A 52 -2.29 -1.70 -9.72
C ALA A 52 -2.44 -3.21 -10.03
N ASP A 53 -1.73 -4.08 -9.30
CA ASP A 53 -1.91 -5.53 -9.40
C ASP A 53 -3.35 -5.95 -8.98
N GLU A 54 -3.92 -5.25 -7.99
CA GLU A 54 -5.30 -5.51 -7.55
C GLU A 54 -6.34 -4.97 -8.52
N GLU A 55 -6.22 -3.69 -8.88
CA GLU A 55 -7.23 -3.01 -9.70
C GLU A 55 -7.25 -3.50 -11.16
N ASN A 56 -6.10 -3.88 -11.73
CA ASN A 56 -6.03 -4.28 -13.13
C ASN A 56 -6.22 -5.79 -13.34
N ASP A 57 -6.02 -6.62 -12.32
CA ASP A 57 -6.02 -8.08 -12.49
C ASP A 57 -6.94 -8.78 -11.49
N LEU A 58 -6.69 -8.61 -10.19
CA LEU A 58 -7.42 -9.38 -9.17
C LEU A 58 -8.91 -8.99 -9.14
N PHE A 59 -9.22 -7.69 -9.09
CA PHE A 59 -10.60 -7.21 -9.01
C PHE A 59 -11.42 -7.57 -10.26
N PRO A 60 -10.92 -7.38 -11.50
CA PRO A 60 -11.61 -7.85 -12.70
C PRO A 60 -11.85 -9.36 -12.69
N ALA A 61 -10.84 -10.18 -12.36
CA ALA A 61 -10.97 -11.63 -12.34
C ALA A 61 -12.02 -12.10 -11.32
N LEU A 62 -12.07 -11.48 -10.14
CA LEU A 62 -13.09 -11.77 -9.13
C LEU A 62 -14.50 -11.47 -9.65
N ILE A 63 -14.68 -10.32 -10.31
CA ILE A 63 -15.98 -9.93 -10.86
C ILE A 63 -16.44 -10.89 -11.96
N GLU A 64 -15.53 -11.30 -12.85
CA GLU A 64 -15.84 -12.24 -13.93
C GLU A 64 -16.18 -13.65 -13.40
N SER A 65 -15.60 -14.05 -12.27
CA SER A 65 -15.86 -15.34 -11.64
C SER A 65 -17.25 -15.47 -11.00
N MET A 66 -17.95 -14.35 -10.75
CA MET A 66 -19.22 -14.33 -10.02
C MET A 66 -20.43 -14.00 -10.92
N ALA A 67 -21.52 -14.76 -10.75
CA ALA A 67 -22.82 -14.48 -11.36
C ALA A 67 -23.91 -14.36 -10.28
N GLY A 68 -24.90 -13.48 -10.51
CA GLY A 68 -26.07 -13.34 -9.63
C GLY A 68 -25.89 -12.35 -8.47
N SER A 69 -26.67 -12.52 -7.39
CA SER A 69 -26.75 -11.57 -6.26
C SER A 69 -25.42 -11.33 -5.54
N ASP A 70 -24.54 -12.34 -5.52
CA ASP A 70 -23.27 -12.27 -4.81
C ASP A 70 -22.30 -11.28 -5.49
N ALA A 71 -22.52 -10.96 -6.77
CA ALA A 71 -21.75 -9.95 -7.51
C ALA A 71 -21.95 -8.52 -6.98
N ILE A 72 -23.08 -8.23 -6.32
CA ILE A 72 -23.34 -6.89 -5.74
C ILE A 72 -22.47 -6.66 -4.51
N CYS A 73 -22.43 -7.64 -3.59
CA CYS A 73 -21.59 -7.55 -2.40
C CYS A 73 -20.10 -7.48 -2.75
N LEU A 74 -19.66 -8.27 -3.75
CA LEU A 74 -18.30 -8.19 -4.26
C LEU A 74 -17.99 -6.80 -4.83
N ARG A 75 -18.88 -6.24 -5.66
CA ARG A 75 -18.68 -4.90 -6.23
C ARG A 75 -18.53 -3.84 -5.14
N GLN A 76 -19.39 -3.86 -4.12
CA GLN A 76 -19.31 -2.93 -3.00
C GLN A 76 -18.00 -3.06 -2.22
N MET A 77 -17.48 -4.27 -2.06
CA MET A 77 -16.19 -4.50 -1.43
C MET A 77 -15.05 -3.90 -2.26
N ILE A 78 -15.02 -4.19 -3.56
CA ILE A 78 -14.02 -3.67 -4.51
C ILE A 78 -14.06 -2.14 -4.58
N ASP A 79 -15.24 -1.54 -4.66
CA ASP A 79 -15.40 -0.09 -4.68
C ASP A 79 -14.85 0.54 -3.39
N GLY A 80 -15.06 -0.12 -2.25
CA GLY A 80 -14.49 0.29 -0.96
C GLY A 80 -12.96 0.22 -0.92
N LEU A 81 -12.37 -0.89 -1.37
CA LEU A 81 -10.91 -1.05 -1.44
C LEU A 81 -10.27 -0.04 -2.40
N THR A 82 -10.91 0.19 -3.55
CA THR A 82 -10.47 1.21 -4.52
C THR A 82 -10.53 2.61 -3.91
N ALA A 83 -11.54 2.93 -3.11
CA ALA A 83 -11.61 4.20 -2.40
C ALA A 83 -10.52 4.31 -1.30
N ASP A 84 -10.18 3.20 -0.64
CA ASP A 84 -9.06 3.15 0.30
C ASP A 84 -7.73 3.44 -0.42
N HIS A 85 -7.50 2.90 -1.62
CA HIS A 85 -6.30 3.21 -2.44
C HIS A 85 -6.16 4.72 -2.71
N ARG A 86 -7.24 5.40 -3.09
CA ARG A 86 -7.21 6.85 -3.32
C ARG A 86 -6.93 7.64 -2.05
N THR A 87 -7.45 7.17 -0.91
CA THR A 87 -7.17 7.76 0.40
C THR A 87 -5.69 7.60 0.75
N LEU A 88 -5.13 6.41 0.56
CA LEU A 88 -3.72 6.10 0.79
C LEU A 88 -2.80 6.96 -0.08
N GLU A 89 -3.10 7.09 -1.37
CA GLU A 89 -2.38 7.96 -2.29
C GLU A 89 -2.40 9.42 -1.83
N ALA A 90 -3.58 9.93 -1.41
CA ALA A 90 -3.69 11.29 -0.92
C ALA A 90 -2.86 11.52 0.36
N CYS A 91 -2.93 10.60 1.32
CA CYS A 91 -2.09 10.64 2.52
C CYS A 91 -0.60 10.60 2.19
N TRP A 92 -0.21 9.74 1.24
CA TRP A 92 1.17 9.64 0.78
C TRP A 92 1.67 10.94 0.15
N GLN A 93 0.90 11.57 -0.74
CA GLN A 93 1.32 12.83 -1.39
C GLN A 93 1.62 13.95 -0.39
N GLN A 94 0.88 14.02 0.73
CA GLN A 94 1.16 15.01 1.78
C GLN A 94 2.51 14.75 2.47
N LEU A 95 2.81 13.48 2.77
CA LEU A 95 4.06 13.10 3.44
C LEU A 95 5.27 13.15 2.49
N ARG A 96 5.06 12.81 1.22
CA ARG A 96 6.08 12.77 0.17
C ARG A 96 6.81 14.10 0.06
N GLY A 97 6.08 15.22 0.00
CA GLY A 97 6.69 16.55 -0.10
C GLY A 97 7.55 16.92 1.12
N VAL A 98 7.18 16.45 2.33
CA VAL A 98 8.01 16.65 3.53
C VAL A 98 9.26 15.78 3.47
N LEU A 99 9.13 14.52 3.06
CA LEU A 99 10.25 13.60 2.91
C LEU A 99 11.25 14.06 1.85
N GLU A 100 10.80 14.68 0.75
CA GLU A 100 11.70 15.24 -0.28
C GLU A 100 12.58 16.35 0.30
N ARG A 101 12.01 17.22 1.13
CA ARG A 101 12.75 18.29 1.81
C ARG A 101 13.73 17.72 2.83
N ILE A 102 13.33 16.70 3.59
CA ILE A 102 14.23 15.97 4.50
C ILE A 102 15.38 15.34 3.71
N ALA A 103 15.11 14.68 2.59
CA ALA A 103 16.12 14.08 1.72
C ALA A 103 17.11 15.11 1.17
N ALA A 104 16.63 16.32 0.86
CA ALA A 104 17.44 17.47 0.45
C ALA A 104 18.29 18.09 1.60
N GLY A 105 18.10 17.65 2.84
CA GLY A 105 18.82 18.15 4.01
C GLY A 105 18.15 19.33 4.71
N GLU A 106 16.90 19.65 4.35
CA GLU A 106 16.17 20.75 5.00
C GLU A 106 15.57 20.31 6.34
N CYS A 107 15.82 21.08 7.39
CA CYS A 107 15.19 20.90 8.69
C CYS A 107 13.70 21.29 8.64
N VAL A 108 12.83 20.30 8.43
CA VAL A 108 11.38 20.45 8.39
C VAL A 108 10.71 19.50 9.37
N PRO A 109 9.58 19.90 9.99
CA PRO A 109 8.87 19.01 10.88
C PRO A 109 8.15 17.91 10.08
N LEU A 110 8.48 16.65 10.38
CA LEU A 110 7.65 15.50 10.01
C LEU A 110 6.63 15.28 11.13
N LEU A 111 5.35 15.54 10.84
CA LEU A 111 4.29 15.44 11.84
C LEU A 111 3.96 13.98 12.16
N ALA A 112 4.04 13.62 13.44
CA ALA A 112 3.70 12.28 13.92
C ALA A 112 2.28 11.87 13.52
N ASP A 113 1.31 12.77 13.66
CA ASP A 113 -0.09 12.51 13.34
C ASP A 113 -0.28 12.15 11.85
N ALA A 114 0.44 12.83 10.94
CA ALA A 114 0.35 12.54 9.52
C ALA A 114 0.93 11.16 9.18
N VAL A 115 2.04 10.79 9.83
CA VAL A 115 2.66 9.46 9.72
C VAL A 115 1.72 8.38 10.24
N GLU A 116 1.10 8.59 11.40
CA GLU A 116 0.16 7.63 11.98
C GLU A 116 -1.11 7.48 11.15
N VAL A 117 -1.62 8.56 10.56
CA VAL A 117 -2.76 8.49 9.64
C VAL A 117 -2.45 7.59 8.44
N LEU A 118 -1.31 7.78 7.77
CA LEU A 118 -0.94 6.92 6.64
C LEU A 118 -0.79 5.45 7.06
N ALA A 119 -0.09 5.21 8.17
CA ALA A 119 0.17 3.86 8.65
C ALA A 119 -1.11 3.14 9.07
N ALA A 120 -2.00 3.80 9.81
CA ALA A 120 -3.30 3.24 10.20
C ALA A 120 -4.22 3.00 8.98
N CYS A 121 -4.15 3.85 7.96
CA CYS A 121 -4.87 3.61 6.70
C CYS A 121 -4.38 2.34 6.01
N HIS A 122 -3.05 2.13 5.92
CA HIS A 122 -2.50 0.91 5.32
C HIS A 122 -2.87 -0.33 6.12
N GLU A 123 -2.73 -0.28 7.45
CA GLU A 123 -3.09 -1.39 8.34
C GLU A 123 -4.55 -1.82 8.18
N ARG A 124 -5.48 -0.86 8.17
CA ARG A 124 -6.91 -1.14 7.98
C ARG A 124 -7.23 -1.70 6.59
N HIS A 125 -6.58 -1.16 5.56
CA HIS A 125 -6.77 -1.59 4.19
C HIS A 125 -6.28 -3.03 4.00
N MET A 126 -5.05 -3.33 4.39
CA MET A 126 -4.46 -4.67 4.30
C MET A 126 -5.23 -5.68 5.18
N GLU A 127 -5.71 -5.28 6.36
CA GLU A 127 -6.53 -6.17 7.20
C GLU A 127 -7.80 -6.61 6.45
N ARG A 128 -8.46 -5.69 5.74
CA ARG A 128 -9.66 -6.01 4.96
C ARG A 128 -9.33 -6.97 3.83
N GLU A 129 -8.22 -6.77 3.14
CA GLU A 129 -7.79 -7.64 2.06
C GLU A 129 -7.47 -9.05 2.56
N GLU A 130 -6.70 -9.16 3.63
CA GLU A 130 -6.29 -10.44 4.19
C GLU A 130 -7.45 -11.24 4.79
N ARG A 131 -8.44 -10.57 5.36
CA ARG A 131 -9.56 -11.23 6.05
C ARG A 131 -10.74 -11.53 5.15
N GLU A 132 -10.94 -10.74 4.10
CA GLU A 132 -12.13 -10.81 3.26
C GLU A 132 -11.78 -11.10 1.80
N LEU A 133 -10.98 -10.24 1.17
CA LEU A 133 -10.72 -10.31 -0.26
C LEU A 133 -9.92 -11.56 -0.67
N LEU A 134 -8.76 -11.79 -0.04
CA LEU A 134 -7.87 -12.89 -0.42
C LEU A 134 -8.48 -14.28 -0.15
N PRO A 135 -9.16 -14.52 1.00
CA PRO A 135 -9.90 -15.77 1.21
C PRO A 135 -11.02 -15.98 0.19
N MET A 136 -11.69 -14.91 -0.23
CA MET A 136 -12.71 -14.97 -1.27
C MET A 136 -12.10 -15.29 -2.63
N ALA A 137 -10.98 -14.66 -2.99
CA ALA A 137 -10.25 -14.97 -4.22
C ALA A 137 -9.81 -16.43 -4.29
N ALA A 138 -9.29 -16.98 -3.19
CA ALA A 138 -8.91 -18.39 -3.11
C ALA A 138 -10.10 -19.37 -3.24
N ARG A 139 -11.33 -18.91 -2.96
CA ARG A 139 -12.55 -19.72 -3.10
C ARG A 139 -13.18 -19.65 -4.48
N LEU A 140 -13.06 -18.49 -5.15
CA LEU A 140 -13.76 -18.20 -6.40
C LEU A 140 -12.91 -18.43 -7.64
N LEU A 141 -11.60 -18.23 -7.53
CA LEU A 141 -10.68 -18.39 -8.65
C LEU A 141 -10.11 -19.81 -8.65
N SER A 142 -9.99 -20.39 -9.85
CA SER A 142 -9.31 -21.67 -10.01
C SER A 142 -7.80 -21.53 -9.78
N ASP A 143 -7.11 -22.64 -9.49
CA ASP A 143 -5.64 -22.64 -9.39
C ASP A 143 -4.97 -22.14 -10.67
N GLU A 144 -5.58 -22.39 -11.83
CA GLU A 144 -5.10 -21.88 -13.12
C GLU A 144 -5.26 -20.36 -13.22
N ASP A 145 -6.41 -19.81 -12.80
CA ASP A 145 -6.64 -18.36 -12.76
C ASP A 145 -5.65 -17.66 -11.82
N LEU A 146 -5.46 -18.21 -10.62
CA LEU A 146 -4.50 -17.70 -9.65
C LEU A 146 -3.06 -17.72 -10.22
N ALA A 147 -2.65 -18.81 -10.88
CA ALA A 147 -1.34 -18.89 -11.50
C ALA A 147 -1.16 -17.86 -12.65
N ARG A 148 -2.19 -17.63 -13.45
CA ARG A 148 -2.17 -16.60 -14.52
C ARG A 148 -2.04 -15.20 -13.94
N LEU A 149 -2.80 -14.87 -12.89
CA LEU A 149 -2.72 -13.60 -12.19
C LEU A 149 -1.32 -13.38 -11.61
N GLU A 150 -0.77 -14.37 -10.90
CA GLU A 150 0.57 -14.26 -10.34
C GLU A 150 1.65 -14.06 -11.40
N HIS A 151 1.50 -14.64 -12.59
CA HIS A 151 2.43 -14.44 -13.70
C HIS A 151 2.33 -13.01 -14.26
N ALA A 152 1.11 -12.52 -14.50
CA ALA A 152 0.86 -11.17 -15.01
C ALA A 152 1.38 -10.08 -14.06
N MET A 153 1.18 -10.26 -12.75
CA MET A 153 1.65 -9.33 -11.72
C MET A 153 3.18 -9.39 -11.55
N ARG A 154 3.81 -10.57 -11.68
CA ARG A 154 5.28 -10.70 -11.67
C ARG A 154 5.94 -9.95 -12.83
N GLY A 155 5.31 -9.92 -14.01
CA GLY A 155 5.83 -9.21 -15.18
C GLY A 155 5.91 -7.69 -15.02
N ARG A 156 5.28 -7.11 -14.00
CA ARG A 156 5.29 -5.68 -13.67
C ARG A 156 6.35 -5.27 -12.64
N ARG A 157 7.09 -6.25 -12.08
CA ARG A 157 8.04 -6.05 -10.99
C ARG A 157 9.48 -6.05 -11.47
#